data_AF-A0A3B4X0Z3-F1
#
_entry.id   AF-A0A3B4X0Z3-F1
#
_cell.length_a   1.000
_cell.length_b   1.000
_cell.length_c   1.000
_cell.angle_alpha   90.00
_cell.angle_beta   90.00
_cell.angle_gamma   90.00
#
_symmetry.space_group_name_H-M   'P 1'
#
loop_
_entity.id
_entity.type
_entity.pdbx_description
1 polymer ?
#
loop_
_entity_poly.entity_id
_entity_poly.type
_entity_poly.pdbx_seq_one_letter_code
_entity_poly.pdbx_strand_id
1 'polypeptide(L)'
;MLFNFTTCINPNFQTGTYTIKTSSSLGKLLLVKVEKDPYLVLSEDEWYCSKIVVTTPEGDVILFPCYRWISRGELVELRGGRAMKVFEEDHPLLTDHRKKELILKKSLYHFNNVSELPDEIRFSKSKSSETLNTKRIIGVELKLKGLIGSVEKWESIEDMKKIFWYKKTTMSEYVTEHWMEDDFYGYQFLNGINPNMIKKCSELPPNFPVTDEMVKLFLEEDSSLQEVMEV
;
A
#
# COMPACT_ATOMS: atom_id res chain seq x y z
N MET A 1 15.94 -19.31 -34.84
CA MET A 1 16.42 -18.92 -33.49
C MET A 1 15.45 -19.41 -32.45
N LEU A 2 15.90 -19.96 -31.32
CA LEU A 2 15.03 -20.48 -30.26
C LEU A 2 15.01 -19.45 -29.14
N PHE A 3 13.83 -18.93 -28.80
CA PHE A 3 13.65 -18.07 -27.63
C PHE A 3 12.84 -18.82 -26.57
N ASN A 4 13.36 -18.89 -25.35
CA ASN A 4 12.63 -19.40 -24.18
C ASN A 4 11.96 -18.25 -23.45
N PHE A 5 10.64 -18.28 -23.32
CA PHE A 5 9.85 -17.29 -22.60
C PHE A 5 9.30 -17.86 -21.30
N THR A 6 9.60 -17.25 -20.16
CA THR A 6 8.97 -17.54 -18.87
C THR A 6 7.86 -16.53 -18.58
N THR A 7 6.60 -16.98 -18.47
CA THR A 7 5.46 -16.16 -18.02
C THR A 7 4.96 -16.66 -16.67
N CYS A 8 4.73 -15.76 -15.70
CA CYS A 8 3.99 -16.15 -14.49
C CYS A 8 2.48 -16.05 -14.76
N ILE A 9 1.74 -17.12 -14.48
CA ILE A 9 0.32 -17.27 -14.80
C ILE A 9 -0.47 -17.62 -13.52
N ASN A 10 -1.45 -16.77 -13.18
CA ASN A 10 -2.51 -16.98 -12.17
C ASN A 10 -2.02 -17.23 -10.72
N PRO A 11 -2.86 -17.39 -9.67
CA PRO A 11 -2.54 -16.97 -8.30
C PRO A 11 -1.49 -17.85 -7.62
N ASN A 12 -1.09 -18.94 -8.29
CA ASN A 12 -0.07 -19.90 -7.88
C ASN A 12 1.29 -19.65 -8.57
N PHE A 13 1.45 -18.52 -9.28
CA PHE A 13 2.70 -18.12 -9.95
C PHE A 13 3.29 -19.21 -10.87
N GLN A 14 2.45 -19.84 -11.71
CA GLN A 14 2.94 -20.89 -12.60
C GLN A 14 3.81 -20.30 -13.70
N THR A 15 4.95 -20.92 -13.99
CA THR A 15 5.87 -20.50 -15.06
C THR A 15 5.62 -21.33 -16.32
N GLY A 16 5.14 -20.70 -17.39
CA GLY A 16 5.11 -21.31 -18.74
C GLY A 16 6.44 -21.09 -19.45
N THR A 17 7.01 -22.13 -20.09
CA THR A 17 8.21 -22.00 -20.94
C THR A 17 7.89 -22.37 -22.38
N TYR A 18 8.18 -21.47 -23.31
CA TYR A 18 7.87 -21.65 -24.73
C TYR A 18 9.09 -21.43 -25.58
N THR A 19 9.24 -22.25 -26.61
CA THR A 19 10.33 -22.17 -27.58
C THR A 19 9.81 -21.59 -28.90
N ILE A 20 10.23 -20.38 -29.26
CA ILE A 20 9.79 -19.70 -30.49
C ILE A 20 10.88 -19.75 -31.55
N LYS A 21 10.52 -20.12 -32.79
CA LYS A 21 11.39 -20.10 -33.97
C LYS A 21 11.10 -18.90 -34.86
N THR A 22 12.11 -18.07 -35.12
CA THR A 22 12.03 -16.98 -36.11
C THR A 22 12.67 -17.36 -37.43
N SER A 23 12.16 -16.79 -38.53
CA SER A 23 12.62 -17.02 -39.91
C SER A 23 13.90 -16.25 -40.28
N SER A 24 14.26 -15.20 -39.54
CA SER A 24 15.43 -14.34 -39.77
C SER A 24 15.96 -13.73 -38.47
N SER A 25 17.18 -13.19 -38.51
CA SER A 25 17.83 -12.45 -37.41
C SER A 25 17.01 -11.25 -36.97
N LEU A 26 16.70 -11.17 -35.67
CA LEU A 26 16.03 -10.02 -35.08
C LEU A 26 17.02 -8.94 -34.61
N GLY A 27 18.32 -9.25 -34.56
CA GLY A 27 19.33 -8.37 -33.99
C GLY A 27 19.16 -8.14 -32.48
N LYS A 28 19.50 -6.94 -32.00
CA LYS A 28 19.33 -6.54 -30.59
C LYS A 28 17.84 -6.46 -30.25
N LEU A 29 17.39 -7.29 -29.32
CA LEU A 29 16.02 -7.22 -28.81
C LEU A 29 15.80 -5.92 -28.02
N LEU A 30 14.78 -5.15 -28.41
CA LEU A 30 14.45 -3.85 -27.81
C LEU A 30 13.15 -3.91 -27.00
N LEU A 31 12.10 -4.43 -27.61
CA LEU A 31 10.75 -4.52 -27.07
C LEU A 31 10.20 -5.94 -27.22
N VAL A 32 9.34 -6.35 -26.30
CA VAL A 32 8.52 -7.55 -26.40
C VAL A 32 7.07 -7.10 -26.41
N LYS A 33 6.31 -7.50 -27.44
CA LYS A 33 4.88 -7.24 -27.52
C LYS A 33 4.12 -8.48 -27.09
N VAL A 34 3.15 -8.30 -26.21
CA VAL A 34 2.34 -9.38 -25.64
C VAL A 34 0.89 -8.98 -25.78
N GLU A 35 0.10 -9.87 -26.37
CA GLU A 35 -1.33 -9.72 -26.49
C GLU A 35 -2.01 -10.99 -25.98
N LYS A 36 -3.04 -10.82 -25.17
CA LYS A 36 -3.90 -11.93 -24.77
C LYS A 36 -4.92 -12.15 -25.88
N ASP A 37 -4.95 -13.36 -26.44
CA ASP A 37 -5.78 -13.71 -27.61
C ASP A 37 -7.22 -13.17 -27.50
N PRO A 38 -7.63 -12.28 -28.42
CA PRO A 38 -8.96 -11.69 -28.39
C PRO A 38 -10.09 -12.71 -28.67
N TYR A 39 -9.79 -13.82 -29.34
CA TYR A 39 -10.80 -14.77 -29.85
C TYR A 39 -11.09 -15.97 -28.94
N LEU A 40 -10.51 -16.01 -27.74
CA LEU A 40 -10.70 -17.13 -26.81
C LEU A 40 -12.17 -17.19 -26.33
N VAL A 41 -12.92 -18.24 -26.65
CA VAL A 41 -14.38 -18.37 -26.38
C VAL A 41 -14.75 -18.53 -24.89
N LEU A 42 -13.77 -18.67 -24.00
CA LEU A 42 -14.00 -18.78 -22.55
C LEU A 42 -14.33 -17.41 -21.93
N SER A 43 -14.88 -17.43 -20.71
CA SER A 43 -15.03 -16.22 -19.88
C SER A 43 -13.71 -15.46 -19.78
N GLU A 44 -13.79 -14.13 -19.70
CA GLU A 44 -12.59 -13.31 -19.56
C GLU A 44 -11.93 -13.50 -18.19
N ASP A 45 -10.77 -14.17 -18.19
CA ASP A 45 -9.89 -14.23 -17.03
C ASP A 45 -8.75 -13.22 -17.19
N GLU A 46 -8.77 -12.11 -16.45
CA GLU A 46 -7.66 -11.16 -16.40
C GLU A 46 -6.33 -11.89 -16.15
N TRP A 47 -5.29 -11.60 -16.94
CA TRP A 47 -3.99 -12.27 -16.81
C TRP A 47 -2.98 -11.34 -16.14
N TYR A 48 -2.60 -11.64 -14.90
CA TYR A 48 -1.47 -10.95 -14.27
C TYR A 48 -0.14 -11.48 -14.80
N CYS A 49 0.57 -10.65 -15.57
CA CYS A 49 1.89 -10.96 -16.10
C CYS A 49 2.96 -10.26 -15.26
N SER A 50 3.80 -11.02 -14.55
CA SER A 50 4.84 -10.43 -13.70
C SER A 50 6.07 -9.99 -14.51
N LYS A 51 6.61 -10.89 -15.33
CA LYS A 51 7.79 -10.67 -16.14
C LYS A 51 7.81 -11.63 -17.32
N ILE A 52 8.63 -11.29 -18.29
CA ILE A 52 8.98 -12.12 -19.42
C ILE A 52 10.50 -12.18 -19.49
N VAL A 53 11.07 -13.38 -19.53
CA VAL A 53 12.51 -13.58 -19.70
C VAL A 53 12.74 -14.19 -21.06
N VAL A 54 13.65 -13.63 -21.84
CA VAL A 54 14.00 -14.11 -23.19
C VAL A 54 15.44 -14.57 -23.19
N THR A 55 15.67 -15.85 -23.47
CA THR A 55 17.02 -16.36 -23.75
C THR A 55 17.24 -16.33 -25.26
N THR A 56 18.24 -15.58 -25.73
CA THR A 56 18.61 -15.52 -27.16
C THR A 56 19.40 -16.76 -27.57
N PRO A 57 19.46 -17.08 -28.87
CA PRO A 57 20.32 -18.15 -29.39
C PRO A 57 21.80 -17.99 -29.05
N GLU A 58 22.25 -16.74 -28.90
CA GLU A 58 23.63 -16.39 -28.53
C GLU A 58 23.90 -16.61 -27.03
N GLY A 59 22.85 -16.92 -26.24
CA GLY A 59 22.95 -17.19 -24.81
C GLY A 59 22.63 -15.98 -23.91
N ASP A 60 22.28 -14.83 -24.49
CA ASP A 60 21.91 -13.65 -23.72
C ASP A 60 20.56 -13.86 -23.03
N VAL A 61 20.46 -13.50 -21.75
CA VAL A 61 19.22 -13.57 -20.98
C VAL A 61 18.72 -12.15 -20.73
N ILE A 62 17.59 -11.79 -21.36
CA ILE A 62 17.01 -10.46 -21.31
C ILE A 62 15.70 -10.50 -20.53
N LEU A 63 15.62 -9.72 -19.45
CA LEU A 63 14.42 -9.56 -18.64
C LEU A 63 13.56 -8.42 -19.17
N PHE A 64 12.27 -8.64 -19.30
CA PHE A 64 11.22 -7.67 -19.63
C PHE A 64 10.21 -7.66 -18.47
N PRO A 65 10.34 -6.74 -17.50
CA PRO A 65 9.39 -6.63 -16.39
C PRO A 65 8.02 -6.14 -16.91
N CYS A 66 6.93 -6.68 -16.35
CA CYS A 66 5.56 -6.35 -16.75
C CYS A 66 4.73 -5.88 -15.54
N TYR A 67 4.63 -6.73 -14.50
CA TYR A 67 3.94 -6.49 -13.22
C TYR A 67 2.55 -5.87 -13.33
N ARG A 68 1.77 -6.25 -14.34
CA ARG A 68 0.42 -5.71 -14.57
C ARG A 68 -0.56 -6.77 -15.06
N TRP A 69 -1.85 -6.44 -14.93
CA TRP A 69 -2.92 -7.20 -15.55
C TRP A 69 -2.97 -6.89 -17.05
N ILE A 70 -3.18 -7.92 -17.86
CA ILE A 70 -3.35 -7.83 -19.30
C ILE A 70 -4.75 -8.32 -19.63
N SER A 71 -5.55 -7.41 -20.17
CA SER A 71 -6.93 -7.70 -20.59
C SER A 71 -6.97 -8.37 -21.96
N ARG A 72 -8.10 -8.98 -22.29
CA ARG A 72 -8.28 -9.63 -23.59
C ARG A 72 -8.13 -8.61 -24.73
N GLY A 73 -7.31 -8.94 -25.74
CA GLY A 73 -7.01 -8.06 -26.86
C GLY A 73 -6.16 -6.84 -26.51
N GLU A 74 -5.72 -6.69 -25.25
CA GLU A 74 -4.79 -5.63 -24.89
C GLU A 74 -3.39 -5.97 -25.40
N LEU A 75 -2.84 -5.11 -26.26
CA LEU A 75 -1.46 -5.17 -26.70
C LEU A 75 -0.55 -4.41 -25.74
N VAL A 76 0.29 -5.14 -25.01
CA VAL A 76 1.27 -4.58 -24.09
C VAL A 76 2.66 -4.63 -24.71
N GLU A 77 3.31 -3.47 -24.82
CA GLU A 77 4.69 -3.35 -25.29
C GLU A 77 5.66 -3.17 -24.11
N LEU A 78 6.48 -4.18 -23.86
CA LEU A 78 7.43 -4.23 -22.76
C LEU A 78 8.84 -3.88 -23.21
N ARG A 79 9.53 -3.06 -22.41
CA ARG A 79 10.94 -2.75 -22.58
C ARG A 79 11.82 -3.66 -21.74
N GLY A 80 13.06 -3.90 -22.17
CA GLY A 80 14.07 -4.55 -21.35
C GLY A 80 14.26 -3.85 -19.99
N GLY A 81 14.43 -4.63 -18.92
CA GLY A 81 14.35 -4.20 -17.53
C GLY A 81 15.52 -3.38 -16.99
N ARG A 82 16.49 -3.01 -17.84
CA ARG A 82 17.54 -2.06 -17.46
C ARG A 82 16.90 -0.68 -17.29
N ALA A 83 17.05 -0.08 -16.11
CA ALA A 83 16.63 1.29 -15.87
C ALA A 83 17.43 2.24 -16.76
N MET A 84 16.74 3.14 -17.46
CA MET A 84 17.33 4.06 -18.43
C MET A 84 16.67 5.44 -18.29
N LYS A 85 17.47 6.49 -18.23
CA LYS A 85 17.01 7.88 -18.28
C LYS A 85 16.74 8.29 -19.73
N VAL A 86 16.09 9.45 -19.91
CA VAL A 86 15.69 9.94 -21.24
C VAL A 86 16.91 10.22 -22.13
N PHE A 87 17.99 10.77 -21.58
CA PHE A 87 19.21 11.11 -22.31
C PHE A 87 20.17 9.93 -22.52
N GLU A 88 19.93 8.80 -21.86
CA GLU A 88 20.68 7.55 -22.06
C GLU A 88 20.07 6.70 -23.19
N GLU A 89 18.92 7.13 -23.72
CA GLU A 89 18.24 6.44 -24.82
C GLU A 89 18.94 6.69 -26.15
N ASP A 90 19.48 5.64 -26.74
CA ASP A 90 20.19 5.69 -28.02
C ASP A 90 19.28 5.33 -29.21
N HIS A 91 18.15 4.67 -28.97
CA HIS A 91 17.31 4.12 -30.04
C HIS A 91 15.98 4.88 -30.21
N PRO A 92 15.68 5.44 -31.42
CA PRO A 92 14.46 6.22 -31.67
C PRO A 92 13.15 5.49 -31.30
N LEU A 93 13.09 4.18 -31.55
CA LEU A 93 11.93 3.34 -31.16
C LEU A 93 11.65 3.37 -29.65
N LEU A 94 12.70 3.33 -28.83
CA LEU A 94 12.55 3.35 -27.37
C LEU A 94 12.21 4.75 -26.86
N THR A 95 12.69 5.79 -27.54
CA THR A 95 12.27 7.17 -27.29
C THR A 95 10.77 7.36 -27.60
N ASP A 96 10.29 6.84 -28.73
CA ASP A 96 8.89 6.91 -29.13
C ASP A 96 7.99 6.08 -28.20
N HIS A 97 8.39 4.85 -27.86
CA HIS A 97 7.71 4.01 -26.88
C HIS A 97 7.52 4.74 -25.55
N ARG A 98 8.57 5.35 -25.00
CA ARG A 98 8.47 6.15 -23.76
C ARG A 98 7.49 7.31 -23.88
N LYS A 99 7.51 8.05 -25.00
CA LYS A 99 6.58 9.18 -25.23
C LYS A 99 5.13 8.71 -25.25
N LYS A 100 4.84 7.63 -25.98
CA LYS A 100 3.50 7.02 -26.06
C LYS A 100 3.03 6.52 -24.69
N GLU A 101 3.89 5.82 -23.95
CA GLU A 101 3.59 5.35 -22.60
C GLU A 101 3.24 6.52 -21.67
N LEU A 102 4.01 7.61 -21.70
CA LEU A 102 3.75 8.80 -20.87
C LEU A 102 2.42 9.48 -21.22
N ILE A 103 2.07 9.57 -22.50
CA ILE A 103 0.78 10.13 -22.95
C ILE A 103 -0.36 9.27 -22.41
N LEU A 104 -0.28 7.95 -22.59
CA LEU A 104 -1.28 7.00 -22.11
C LEU A 104 -1.43 7.06 -20.57
N LYS A 105 -0.32 7.06 -19.84
CA LYS A 105 -0.34 7.15 -18.37
C LYS A 105 -0.97 8.45 -17.88
N LYS A 106 -0.69 9.58 -18.53
CA LYS A 106 -1.33 10.86 -18.18
C LYS A 106 -2.85 10.83 -18.36
N SER A 107 -3.36 10.14 -19.39
CA SER A 107 -4.81 10.00 -19.55
C SER A 107 -5.41 8.99 -18.58
N LEU A 108 -4.69 7.92 -18.21
CA LEU A 108 -5.19 6.88 -17.31
C LEU A 108 -5.21 7.32 -15.84
N TYR A 109 -4.19 8.05 -15.39
CA TYR A 109 -4.08 8.51 -14.00
C TYR A 109 -4.73 9.88 -13.79
N HIS A 110 -5.97 10.01 -14.28
CA HIS A 110 -6.85 11.14 -14.00
C HIS A 110 -8.20 10.59 -13.54
N PHE A 111 -8.41 10.54 -12.22
CA PHE A 111 -9.59 9.93 -11.62
C PHE A 111 -10.15 10.81 -10.50
N ASN A 112 -11.47 10.83 -10.39
CA ASN A 112 -12.20 11.52 -9.32
C ASN A 112 -12.79 10.52 -8.32
N ASN A 113 -12.97 9.26 -8.72
CA ASN A 113 -13.55 8.20 -7.89
C ASN A 113 -12.67 6.94 -7.84
N VAL A 114 -12.74 6.22 -6.72
CA VAL A 114 -12.08 4.92 -6.50
C VAL A 114 -12.52 3.86 -7.52
N SER A 115 -13.75 3.92 -8.03
CA SER A 115 -14.24 2.98 -9.06
C SER A 115 -13.59 3.17 -10.43
N GLU A 116 -12.97 4.33 -10.67
CA GLU A 116 -12.30 4.67 -11.94
C GLU A 116 -10.81 4.28 -11.94
N LEU A 117 -10.30 3.76 -10.82
CA LEU A 117 -8.90 3.40 -10.69
C LEU A 117 -8.54 2.25 -11.64
N PRO A 118 -7.41 2.34 -12.37
CA PRO A 118 -6.85 1.21 -13.09
C PRO A 118 -6.58 0.02 -12.18
N ASP A 119 -6.71 -1.20 -12.72
CA ASP A 119 -6.54 -2.44 -11.96
C ASP A 119 -5.15 -2.56 -11.32
N GLU A 120 -4.13 -1.93 -11.92
CA GLU A 120 -2.76 -1.91 -11.39
C GLU A 120 -2.62 -1.18 -10.05
N ILE A 121 -3.54 -0.27 -9.71
CA ILE A 121 -3.49 0.50 -8.46
C ILE A 121 -4.67 0.18 -7.51
N ARG A 122 -5.54 -0.76 -7.90
CA ARG A 122 -6.59 -1.29 -7.03
C ARG A 122 -6.03 -2.34 -6.08
N PHE A 123 -6.72 -2.57 -4.97
CA PHE A 123 -6.42 -3.71 -4.14
C PHE A 123 -6.59 -5.01 -4.92
N SER A 124 -5.71 -5.98 -4.68
CA SER A 124 -5.89 -7.33 -5.17
C SER A 124 -7.23 -7.91 -4.68
N LYS A 125 -7.80 -8.86 -5.44
CA LYS A 125 -9.04 -9.56 -5.06
C LYS A 125 -8.93 -10.18 -3.67
N SER A 126 -7.77 -10.76 -3.33
CA SER A 126 -7.49 -11.32 -2.01
C SER A 126 -7.50 -10.25 -0.91
N LYS A 127 -6.79 -9.12 -1.08
CA LYS A 127 -6.74 -8.06 -0.07
C LYS A 127 -8.09 -7.38 0.13
N SER A 128 -8.84 -7.17 -0.95
CA SER A 128 -10.21 -6.66 -0.91
C SER A 128 -11.13 -7.60 -0.13
N SER A 129 -11.03 -8.90 -0.39
CA SER A 129 -11.83 -9.93 0.29
C SER A 129 -11.47 -10.04 1.77
N GLU A 130 -10.18 -10.03 2.12
CA GLU A 130 -9.67 -10.02 3.50
C GLU A 130 -10.22 -8.81 4.29
N THR A 131 -10.15 -7.62 3.67
CA THR A 131 -10.65 -6.38 4.26
C THR A 131 -12.16 -6.43 4.49
N LEU A 132 -12.92 -6.87 3.48
CA LEU A 132 -14.37 -7.01 3.58
C LEU A 132 -14.76 -8.06 4.62
N ASN A 133 -14.07 -9.19 4.66
CA ASN A 133 -14.31 -10.24 5.64
C ASN A 133 -14.04 -9.74 7.06
N THR A 134 -12.94 -9.03 7.28
CA THR A 134 -12.62 -8.41 8.58
C THR A 134 -13.71 -7.44 9.03
N LYS A 135 -14.15 -6.55 8.13
CA LYS A 135 -15.26 -5.61 8.40
C LYS A 135 -16.56 -6.35 8.72
N ARG A 136 -16.89 -7.42 7.99
CA ARG A 136 -18.08 -8.24 8.22
C ARG A 136 -18.05 -8.93 9.57
N ILE A 137 -16.93 -9.57 9.93
CA ILE A 137 -16.77 -10.25 11.22
C ILE A 137 -16.95 -9.27 12.38
N ILE A 138 -16.26 -8.12 12.33
CA ILE A 138 -16.39 -7.07 13.35
C ILE A 138 -17.83 -6.54 13.40
N GLY A 139 -18.43 -6.28 12.24
CA GLY A 139 -19.81 -5.80 12.17
C GLY A 139 -20.83 -6.79 12.74
N VAL A 140 -20.67 -8.09 12.49
CA VAL A 140 -21.54 -9.13 13.07
C VAL A 140 -21.37 -9.20 14.59
N GLU A 141 -20.13 -9.18 15.10
CA GLU A 141 -19.87 -9.15 16.55
C GLU A 141 -20.59 -7.96 17.22
N LEU A 142 -20.38 -6.75 16.70
CA LEU A 142 -20.99 -5.55 17.25
C LEU A 142 -22.52 -5.57 17.13
N LYS A 143 -23.08 -6.12 16.05
CA LYS A 143 -24.54 -6.26 15.87
C LYS A 143 -25.15 -7.23 16.88
N LEU A 144 -24.52 -8.39 17.09
CA LEU A 144 -24.99 -9.39 18.05
C LEU A 144 -24.94 -8.85 19.49
N LYS A 145 -23.98 -7.98 19.80
CA LYS A 145 -23.91 -7.27 21.09
C LYS A 145 -24.87 -6.08 21.19
N GLY A 146 -25.66 -5.78 20.16
CA GLY A 146 -26.55 -4.63 20.14
C GLY A 146 -25.83 -3.27 20.09
N LEU A 147 -24.53 -3.23 19.79
CA LEU A 147 -23.71 -2.00 19.83
C LEU A 147 -23.80 -1.18 18.54
N ILE A 148 -24.18 -1.79 17.41
CA ILE A 148 -24.34 -1.06 16.15
C ILE A 148 -25.59 -0.18 16.20
N GLY A 149 -25.38 1.14 16.13
CA GLY A 149 -26.47 2.12 16.09
C GLY A 149 -27.20 2.30 17.42
N SER A 150 -26.70 1.74 18.52
CA SER A 150 -27.26 1.97 19.85
C SER A 150 -27.07 3.42 20.26
N VAL A 151 -28.10 3.98 20.91
CA VAL A 151 -28.09 5.31 21.53
C VAL A 151 -28.01 5.23 23.05
N GLU A 152 -27.88 4.02 23.60
CA GLU A 152 -27.76 3.79 25.03
C GLU A 152 -26.42 4.33 25.55
N LYS A 153 -26.45 4.81 26.80
CA LYS A 153 -25.23 5.25 27.48
C LYS A 153 -24.56 4.05 28.12
N TRP A 154 -23.22 4.06 28.15
CA TRP A 154 -22.45 3.12 28.95
C TRP A 154 -22.75 3.34 30.43
N GLU A 155 -23.07 2.26 31.15
CA GLU A 155 -23.33 2.31 32.60
C GLU A 155 -22.02 2.35 33.39
N SER A 156 -20.96 1.72 32.86
CA SER A 156 -19.63 1.66 33.46
C SER A 156 -18.52 1.61 32.42
N ILE A 157 -17.27 1.86 32.85
CA ILE A 157 -16.08 1.71 32.01
C ILE A 157 -15.83 0.23 31.71
N GLU A 158 -16.18 -0.66 32.63
CA GLU A 158 -16.08 -2.12 32.49
C GLU A 158 -16.90 -2.64 31.32
N ASP A 159 -18.03 -1.97 30.99
CA ASP A 159 -18.83 -2.34 29.83
C ASP A 159 -18.15 -2.00 28.51
N MET A 160 -17.35 -0.92 28.47
CA MET A 160 -16.55 -0.59 27.29
C MET A 160 -15.46 -1.64 27.03
N LYS A 161 -14.89 -2.24 28.08
CA LYS A 161 -13.91 -3.34 27.94
C LYS A 161 -14.51 -4.58 27.26
N LYS A 162 -15.84 -4.70 27.20
CA LYS A 162 -16.55 -5.81 26.56
C LYS A 162 -16.79 -5.62 25.06
N ILE A 163 -16.44 -4.46 24.48
CA ILE A 163 -16.69 -4.15 23.06
C ILE A 163 -15.95 -5.14 22.14
N PHE A 164 -14.65 -5.32 22.33
CA PHE A 164 -13.80 -6.11 21.44
C PHE A 164 -13.28 -7.37 22.15
N TRP A 165 -13.85 -8.53 21.80
CA TRP A 165 -13.38 -9.82 22.33
C TRP A 165 -12.51 -10.56 21.33
N TYR A 166 -12.83 -10.46 20.04
CA TYR A 166 -12.14 -11.22 19.00
C TYR A 166 -10.85 -10.55 18.49
N LYS A 167 -10.74 -9.23 18.63
CA LYS A 167 -9.60 -8.43 18.13
C LYS A 167 -8.88 -7.74 19.27
N LYS A 168 -8.34 -8.54 20.20
CA LYS A 168 -7.39 -8.05 21.20
C LYS A 168 -5.97 -8.16 20.67
N THR A 169 -5.19 -7.15 20.98
CA THR A 169 -3.74 -7.10 20.77
C THR A 169 -3.09 -6.85 22.12
N THR A 170 -1.82 -7.18 22.26
CA THR A 170 -1.03 -6.86 23.45
C THR A 170 -1.11 -5.37 23.78
N MET A 171 -1.10 -4.49 22.76
CA MET A 171 -1.21 -3.04 22.98
C MET A 171 -2.59 -2.63 23.49
N SER A 172 -3.69 -3.17 22.94
CA SER A 172 -5.04 -2.82 23.43
C SER A 172 -5.31 -3.32 24.85
N GLU A 173 -4.72 -4.45 25.22
CA GLU A 173 -4.80 -4.97 26.60
C GLU A 173 -4.00 -4.08 27.55
N TYR A 174 -2.77 -3.73 27.17
CA TYR A 174 -1.95 -2.77 27.91
C TYR A 174 -2.66 -1.43 28.10
N VAL A 175 -3.22 -0.85 27.03
CA VAL A 175 -4.03 0.38 27.13
C VAL A 175 -5.20 0.20 28.10
N THR A 176 -5.90 -0.94 28.05
CA THR A 176 -7.06 -1.18 28.94
C THR A 176 -6.67 -1.19 30.42
N GLU A 177 -5.45 -1.61 30.73
CA GLU A 177 -4.89 -1.69 32.09
C GLU A 177 -4.31 -0.34 32.54
N HIS A 178 -3.62 0.38 31.65
CA HIS A 178 -2.79 1.54 31.98
C HIS A 178 -3.36 2.91 31.54
N TRP A 179 -4.55 2.98 30.94
CA TRP A 179 -5.08 4.24 30.38
C TRP A 179 -5.28 5.38 31.40
N MET A 180 -5.36 5.07 32.70
CA MET A 180 -5.49 6.07 33.78
C MET A 180 -4.15 6.53 34.35
N GLU A 181 -3.03 6.00 33.87
CA GLU A 181 -1.70 6.34 34.36
C GLU A 181 -1.16 7.55 33.59
N ASP A 182 -0.75 8.60 34.31
CA ASP A 182 -0.31 9.87 33.71
C ASP A 182 0.97 9.72 32.87
N ASP A 183 1.86 8.81 33.28
CA ASP A 183 3.07 8.46 32.54
C ASP A 183 2.75 7.76 31.22
N PHE A 184 1.77 6.85 31.18
CA PHE A 184 1.28 6.26 29.94
C PHE A 184 0.51 7.27 29.07
N TYR A 185 -0.28 8.16 29.68
CA TYR A 185 -0.89 9.28 28.98
C TYR A 185 0.17 10.17 28.29
N GLY A 186 1.23 10.55 29.03
CA GLY A 186 2.38 11.29 28.53
C GLY A 186 3.15 10.56 27.42
N TYR A 187 3.41 9.26 27.63
CA TYR A 187 4.13 8.39 26.68
C TYR A 187 3.47 8.37 25.30
N GLN A 188 2.14 8.41 25.23
CA GLN A 188 1.40 8.39 23.97
C GLN A 188 1.64 9.63 23.10
N PHE A 189 2.04 10.77 23.68
CA PHE A 189 2.42 11.95 22.89
C PHE A 189 3.73 11.78 22.13
N LEU A 190 4.56 10.82 22.51
CA LEU A 190 5.83 10.52 21.85
C LEU A 190 5.78 9.23 21.03
N ASN A 191 5.01 8.24 21.47
CA ASN A 191 5.03 6.88 20.92
C ASN A 191 3.65 6.31 20.59
N GLY A 192 2.58 7.09 20.78
CA GLY A 192 1.20 6.67 20.56
C GLY A 192 0.73 6.85 19.12
N ILE A 193 -0.59 6.98 18.95
CA ILE A 193 -1.23 7.06 17.61
C ILE A 193 -0.91 8.37 16.88
N ASN A 194 -0.74 9.47 17.61
CA ASN A 194 -0.44 10.78 17.02
C ASN A 194 0.72 11.49 17.73
N PRO A 195 1.97 11.06 17.47
CA PRO A 195 3.15 11.59 18.15
C PRO A 195 3.67 12.92 17.59
N ASN A 196 2.86 13.64 16.80
CA ASN A 196 3.31 14.83 16.05
C ASN A 196 2.95 16.16 16.72
N MET A 197 2.20 16.13 17.81
CA MET A 197 1.59 17.33 18.40
C MET A 197 2.42 17.96 19.51
N ILE A 198 3.16 17.16 20.27
CA ILE A 198 3.91 17.64 21.42
C ILE A 198 5.09 18.51 20.98
N LYS A 199 5.26 19.63 21.67
CA LYS A 199 6.35 20.57 21.45
C LYS A 199 6.85 21.04 22.81
N LYS A 200 8.16 21.27 22.89
CA LYS A 200 8.74 21.94 24.05
C LYS A 200 8.11 23.33 24.18
N CYS A 201 7.60 23.63 25.37
CA CYS A 201 7.00 24.92 25.70
C CYS A 201 8.08 25.82 26.32
N SER A 202 8.41 26.93 25.67
CA SER A 202 9.35 27.93 26.21
C SER A 202 8.66 29.11 26.88
N GLU A 203 7.36 29.31 26.62
CA GLU A 203 6.53 30.34 27.24
C GLU A 203 5.08 29.87 27.27
N LEU A 204 4.37 30.11 28.39
CA LEU A 204 2.97 29.72 28.50
C LEU A 204 2.10 30.57 27.58
N PRO A 205 1.13 29.98 26.85
CA PRO A 205 0.16 30.75 26.12
C PRO A 205 -0.64 31.68 27.06
N PRO A 206 -0.90 32.95 26.69
CA PRO A 206 -1.64 33.90 27.55
C PRO A 206 -3.07 33.44 27.93
N ASN A 207 -3.65 32.56 27.11
CA ASN A 207 -4.96 31.96 27.34
C ASN A 207 -4.91 30.68 28.18
N PHE A 208 -3.74 30.30 28.71
CA PHE A 208 -3.55 29.15 29.58
C PHE A 208 -2.78 29.55 30.86
N PRO A 209 -3.44 30.28 31.79
CA PRO A 209 -2.79 30.92 32.93
C PRO A 209 -2.55 29.92 34.09
N VAL A 210 -1.68 28.94 33.88
CA VAL A 210 -1.20 28.02 34.93
C VAL A 210 -0.21 28.75 35.84
N THR A 211 -0.34 28.61 37.15
CA THR A 211 0.57 29.23 38.15
C THR A 211 1.43 28.18 38.86
N ASP A 212 2.54 28.62 39.47
CA ASP A 212 3.44 27.75 40.25
C ASP A 212 2.70 26.99 41.35
N GLU A 213 1.76 27.64 42.04
CA GLU A 213 0.97 27.01 43.11
C GLU A 213 0.10 25.87 42.60
N MET A 214 -0.39 25.93 41.36
CA MET A 214 -1.23 24.89 40.77
C MET A 214 -0.45 23.60 40.47
N VAL A 215 0.85 23.73 40.17
CA VAL A 215 1.69 22.61 39.73
C VAL A 215 2.81 22.26 40.70
N LYS A 216 2.88 22.92 41.85
CA LYS A 216 3.94 22.76 42.86
C LYS A 216 4.24 21.30 43.24
N LEU A 217 3.22 20.43 43.25
CA LEU A 217 3.40 19.00 43.58
C LEU A 217 4.13 18.19 42.49
N PHE A 218 4.25 18.73 41.27
CA PHE A 218 4.89 18.09 40.13
C PHE A 218 6.25 18.70 39.77
N LEU A 219 6.61 19.82 40.38
CA LEU A 219 7.92 20.45 40.22
C LEU A 219 8.93 19.81 41.19
N GLU A 220 10.21 19.85 40.82
CA GLU A 220 11.28 19.51 41.77
C GLU A 220 11.29 20.49 42.96
N GLU A 221 11.78 20.05 44.12
CA GLU A 221 11.87 20.91 45.30
C GLU A 221 12.64 22.20 44.97
N ASP A 222 12.07 23.34 45.38
CA ASP A 222 12.59 24.69 45.14
C ASP A 222 12.63 25.18 43.68
N SER A 223 11.97 24.50 42.73
CA SER A 223 11.85 24.98 41.33
C SER A 223 10.54 25.73 41.04
N SER A 224 10.55 26.58 40.00
CA SER A 224 9.37 27.29 39.46
C SER A 224 8.99 26.81 38.06
N LEU A 225 7.76 27.12 37.62
CA LEU A 225 7.31 26.78 36.26
C LEU A 225 8.14 27.48 35.18
N GLN A 226 8.60 28.70 35.46
CA GLN A 226 9.45 29.45 34.54
C GLN A 226 10.80 28.74 34.34
N GLU A 227 11.44 28.28 35.43
CA GLU A 227 12.74 27.60 35.37
C GLU A 227 12.69 26.30 34.55
N VAL A 228 11.67 25.46 34.74
CA VAL A 228 11.55 24.18 34.02
C VAL A 228 11.26 24.35 32.51
N MET A 229 10.78 25.51 32.09
CA MET A 229 10.51 25.82 30.68
C MET A 229 11.74 26.35 29.93
N GLU A 230 12.72 26.89 30.66
CA GLU A 230 13.99 27.37 30.11
C GLU A 230 14.96 26.23 29.76
N VAL A 231 14.85 25.07 30.42
CA VAL A 231 15.65 23.85 30.22
C VAL A 231 15.32 23.15 28.90
#